data_AF-A0A5Z0A7N9-F1
#
_entry.id   AF-A0A5Z0A7N9-F1
#
_cell.length_a   1.000
_cell.length_b   1.000
_cell.length_c   1.000
_cell.angle_alpha   90.00
_cell.angle_beta   90.00
_cell.angle_gamma   90.00
#
_symmetry.space_group_name_H-M   'P 1'
#
loop_
_entity.id
_entity.type
_entity.pdbx_description
1 polymer ?
#
loop_
_entity_poly.entity_id
_entity_poly.type
_entity_poly.pdbx_seq_one_letter_code
_entity_poly.pdbx_strand_id
1 'polypeptide(L)'
;MTFKMSSKAQTIKIFNLRSDTNEFIGAGDAYIPPHTGLPANCTDVAPPEIPTSHIAIFDAETQTWTLHEDHRGETVYDTTTGNQVYISEPGPLPENVTSVSPESQYQKWDGKAWVKDEVAEAAARLIEAEGTKNNLLQMALTKIAPLQDAVELDIATSEERAQLNEWKKYRVLVNRVDTSAPDWPDIPR
;
A
#
# COMPACT_ATOMS: atom_id res chain seq x y z
N MET A 1 -1.38 46.20 5.16
CA MET A 1 -2.00 47.37 4.49
C MET A 1 -3.28 46.96 3.80
N THR A 2 -4.39 47.68 4.05
CA THR A 2 -5.66 47.49 3.35
C THR A 2 -5.53 47.87 1.87
N PHE A 3 -6.11 47.07 0.97
CA PHE A 3 -6.17 47.34 -0.46
C PHE A 3 -6.69 48.76 -0.77
N LYS A 4 -6.00 49.51 -1.63
CA LYS A 4 -6.39 50.87 -1.99
C LYS A 4 -7.18 50.88 -3.29
N MET A 5 -8.47 51.18 -3.19
CA MET A 5 -9.37 51.32 -4.34
C MET A 5 -8.96 52.49 -5.25
N SER A 6 -9.22 52.37 -6.55
CA SER A 6 -8.91 53.37 -7.59
C SER A 6 -10.17 53.84 -8.30
N SER A 7 -10.18 55.06 -8.83
CA SER A 7 -11.22 55.56 -9.74
C SER A 7 -11.05 55.11 -11.19
N LYS A 8 -10.01 54.32 -11.48
CA LYS A 8 -9.74 53.68 -12.77
C LYS A 8 -9.71 52.18 -12.59
N ALA A 9 -10.06 51.44 -13.65
CA ALA A 9 -9.93 49.99 -13.67
C ALA A 9 -8.46 49.58 -13.53
N GLN A 10 -8.22 48.46 -12.86
CA GLN A 10 -6.88 47.92 -12.59
C GLN A 10 -6.86 46.41 -12.83
N THR A 11 -5.75 45.88 -13.32
CA THR A 11 -5.48 44.44 -13.28
C THR A 11 -4.37 44.20 -12.27
N ILE A 12 -4.63 43.35 -11.29
CA ILE A 12 -3.74 43.14 -10.15
C ILE A 12 -3.54 41.64 -9.96
N LYS A 13 -2.31 41.23 -9.65
CA LYS A 13 -2.03 39.84 -9.27
C LYS A 13 -2.61 39.57 -7.89
N ILE A 14 -3.45 38.55 -7.80
CA ILE A 14 -4.08 38.10 -6.57
C ILE A 14 -3.63 36.67 -6.25
N PHE A 15 -3.72 36.34 -4.97
CA PHE A 15 -3.45 35.02 -4.42
C PHE A 15 -4.75 34.51 -3.83
N ASN A 16 -5.29 33.45 -4.43
CA ASN A 16 -6.57 32.88 -4.07
C ASN A 16 -6.42 32.04 -2.82
N LEU A 17 -7.42 32.14 -1.96
CA LEU A 17 -7.50 31.49 -0.67
C LEU A 17 -8.67 30.51 -0.69
N ARG A 18 -8.50 29.37 -0.04
CA ARG A 18 -9.59 28.46 0.23
C ARG A 18 -10.56 29.10 1.22
N SER A 19 -11.86 29.08 0.92
CA SER A 19 -12.86 29.87 1.66
C SER A 19 -13.10 29.43 3.12
N ASP A 20 -12.73 28.19 3.46
CA ASP A 20 -12.94 27.60 4.79
C ASP A 20 -11.72 27.75 5.72
N THR A 21 -10.52 27.82 5.15
CA THR A 21 -9.25 27.66 5.87
C THR A 21 -8.22 28.75 5.55
N ASN A 22 -8.49 29.60 4.56
CA ASN A 22 -7.56 30.60 4.03
C ASN A 22 -6.22 30.02 3.52
N GLU A 23 -6.20 28.73 3.16
CA GLU A 23 -5.05 28.09 2.51
C GLU A 23 -4.81 28.72 1.14
N PHE A 24 -3.55 28.94 0.78
CA PHE A 24 -3.19 29.37 -0.57
C PHE A 24 -3.52 28.26 -1.59
N ILE A 25 -4.36 28.58 -2.58
CA ILE A 25 -4.78 27.62 -3.62
C ILE A 25 -4.34 28.01 -5.04
N GLY A 26 -3.62 29.13 -5.19
CA GLY A 26 -3.03 29.53 -6.47
C GLY A 26 -3.05 31.03 -6.74
N ALA A 27 -2.17 31.48 -7.61
CA ALA A 27 -2.09 32.87 -8.04
C ALA A 27 -2.82 33.09 -9.37
N GLY A 28 -3.36 34.29 -9.56
CA GLY A 28 -4.02 34.69 -10.80
C GLY A 28 -4.03 36.21 -10.94
N ASP A 29 -4.55 36.70 -12.06
CA ASP A 29 -4.76 38.14 -12.26
C ASP A 29 -6.25 38.45 -12.16
N ALA A 30 -6.60 39.47 -11.38
CA ALA A 30 -7.96 39.94 -11.21
C ALA A 30 -8.13 41.32 -11.85
N TYR A 31 -9.20 41.48 -12.62
CA TYR A 31 -9.66 42.79 -13.08
C TYR A 31 -10.53 43.43 -11.99
N ILE A 32 -10.12 44.59 -11.51
CA ILE A 32 -10.79 45.39 -10.48
C ILE A 32 -11.40 46.63 -11.15
N PRO A 33 -12.73 46.72 -11.27
CA PRO A 33 -13.41 47.92 -11.74
C PRO A 33 -13.10 49.18 -10.90
N PRO A 34 -13.36 50.38 -11.44
CA PRO A 34 -13.33 51.61 -10.66
C PRO A 34 -14.20 51.52 -9.41
N HIS A 35 -13.67 51.98 -8.28
CA HIS A 35 -14.36 52.08 -6.98
C HIS A 35 -14.79 50.74 -6.36
N THR A 36 -14.17 49.62 -6.75
CA THR A 36 -14.40 48.29 -6.15
C THR A 36 -13.17 47.75 -5.41
N GLY A 37 -13.38 46.75 -4.56
CA GLY A 37 -12.32 46.05 -3.82
C GLY A 37 -11.87 44.73 -4.47
N LEU A 38 -10.95 44.04 -3.80
CA LEU A 38 -10.53 42.69 -4.19
C LEU A 38 -11.72 41.70 -4.14
N PRO A 39 -11.74 40.67 -5.02
CA PRO A 39 -12.66 39.55 -4.90
C PRO A 39 -12.62 38.90 -3.51
N ALA A 40 -13.70 38.24 -3.12
CA ALA A 40 -13.71 37.45 -1.90
C ALA A 40 -12.67 36.31 -1.95
N ASN A 41 -12.16 35.91 -0.79
CA ASN A 41 -11.20 34.81 -0.65
C ASN A 41 -9.93 35.02 -1.49
N CYS A 42 -9.41 36.25 -1.56
CA CYS A 42 -8.12 36.52 -2.15
C CYS A 42 -7.39 37.64 -1.42
N THR A 43 -6.08 37.74 -1.66
CA THR A 43 -5.21 38.80 -1.16
C THR A 43 -4.28 39.28 -2.28
N ASP A 44 -3.85 40.54 -2.23
CA ASP A 44 -2.79 41.09 -3.07
C ASP A 44 -1.39 40.94 -2.44
N VAL A 45 -1.32 40.38 -1.22
CA VAL A 45 -0.07 40.06 -0.53
C VAL A 45 0.46 38.72 -1.01
N ALA A 46 1.63 38.73 -1.66
CA ALA A 46 2.27 37.50 -2.12
C ALA A 46 2.62 36.56 -0.95
N PRO A 47 2.36 35.24 -1.09
CA PRO A 47 2.85 34.26 -0.14
C PRO A 47 4.39 34.23 -0.14
N PRO A 48 5.02 33.83 0.97
CA PRO A 48 6.43 33.51 0.98
C PRO A 48 6.71 32.30 0.07
N GLU A 49 7.99 31.95 -0.10
CA GLU A 49 8.36 30.66 -0.66
C GLU A 49 7.79 29.54 0.23
N ILE A 50 7.04 28.62 -0.39
CA ILE A 50 6.39 27.50 0.30
C ILE A 50 7.26 26.27 0.06
N PRO A 51 7.94 25.74 1.11
CA PRO A 51 8.72 24.52 0.98
C PRO A 51 7.85 23.33 0.56
N THR A 52 8.48 22.26 0.09
CA THR A 52 7.80 20.97 -0.09
C THR A 52 7.16 20.53 1.23
N SER A 53 6.01 19.87 1.13
CA SER A 53 5.23 19.38 2.28
C SER A 53 4.80 20.48 3.25
N HIS A 54 4.52 21.68 2.72
CA HIS A 54 3.97 22.80 3.50
C HIS A 54 2.83 23.48 2.73
N ILE A 55 1.97 24.16 3.48
CA ILE A 55 0.92 25.03 2.98
C ILE A 55 1.05 26.42 3.62
N ALA A 56 0.73 27.47 2.87
CA ALA A 56 0.64 28.82 3.41
C ALA A 56 -0.81 29.15 3.76
N ILE A 57 -1.05 29.61 4.99
CA ILE A 57 -2.35 30.06 5.48
C ILE A 57 -2.29 31.57 5.70
N PHE A 58 -3.24 32.29 5.10
CA PHE A 58 -3.33 33.73 5.21
C PHE A 58 -4.18 34.16 6.42
N ASP A 59 -3.60 34.99 7.27
CA ASP A 59 -4.33 35.68 8.34
C ASP A 59 -4.79 37.05 7.83
N ALA A 60 -6.11 37.21 7.69
CA ALA A 60 -6.72 38.43 7.18
C ALA A 60 -6.69 39.60 8.19
N GLU A 61 -6.60 39.33 9.50
CA GLU A 61 -6.54 40.38 10.52
C GLU A 61 -5.16 41.04 10.55
N THR A 62 -4.11 40.23 10.51
CA THR A 62 -2.72 40.72 10.49
C THR A 62 -2.19 40.98 9.09
N GLN A 63 -2.87 40.47 8.06
CA GLN A 63 -2.46 40.48 6.65
C GLN A 63 -1.09 39.83 6.44
N THR A 64 -0.86 38.70 7.10
CA THR A 64 0.40 37.95 7.02
C THR A 64 0.16 36.49 6.65
N TRP A 65 1.21 35.83 6.16
CA TRP A 65 1.21 34.41 5.82
C TRP A 65 1.91 33.61 6.92
N THR A 66 1.34 32.47 7.28
CA THR A 66 1.97 31.47 8.15
C THR A 66 2.15 30.17 7.39
N LEU A 67 3.29 29.51 7.55
CA LEU A 67 3.57 28.21 6.95
C LEU A 67 3.23 27.10 7.94
N HIS A 68 2.51 26.10 7.45
CA HIS A 68 2.14 24.90 8.19
C HIS A 68 2.63 23.67 7.44
N GLU A 69 3.12 22.68 8.17
CA GLU A 69 3.47 21.37 7.61
C GLU A 69 2.20 20.71 7.06
N ASP A 70 2.31 20.14 5.85
CA ASP A 70 1.19 19.56 5.14
C ASP A 70 1.68 18.52 4.14
N HIS A 71 1.40 17.26 4.44
CA HIS A 71 1.77 16.11 3.61
C HIS A 71 0.61 15.56 2.78
N ARG A 72 -0.50 16.29 2.64
CA ARG A 72 -1.65 15.84 1.84
C ARG A 72 -1.24 15.45 0.42
N GLY A 73 -1.76 14.32 -0.04
CA GLY A 73 -1.43 13.77 -1.36
C GLY A 73 -0.23 12.83 -1.36
N GLU A 74 0.56 12.79 -0.28
CA GLU A 74 1.67 11.86 -0.15
C GLU A 74 1.18 10.43 0.19
N THR A 75 1.90 9.44 -0.32
CA THR A 75 1.73 8.03 0.07
C THR A 75 2.93 7.62 0.91
N VAL A 76 2.67 7.21 2.13
CA VAL A 76 3.66 6.72 3.10
C VAL A 76 3.33 5.28 3.49
N TYR A 77 4.15 4.67 4.33
CA TYR A 77 4.02 3.27 4.74
C TYR A 77 3.95 3.18 6.26
N ASP A 78 2.96 2.48 6.78
CA ASP A 78 2.84 2.19 8.21
C ASP A 78 4.01 1.32 8.66
N THR A 79 4.80 1.78 9.64
CA THR A 79 6.02 1.10 10.09
C THR A 79 5.75 -0.20 10.86
N THR A 80 4.50 -0.44 11.28
CA THR A 80 4.12 -1.66 12.00
C THR A 80 3.71 -2.77 11.05
N THR A 81 3.04 -2.42 9.96
CA THR A 81 2.39 -3.37 9.04
C THR A 81 3.00 -3.38 7.65
N GLY A 82 3.73 -2.34 7.26
CA GLY A 82 4.23 -2.14 5.89
C GLY A 82 3.15 -1.69 4.89
N ASN A 83 1.92 -1.45 5.33
CA ASN A 83 0.82 -1.06 4.47
C ASN A 83 0.96 0.39 4.00
N GLN A 84 0.51 0.66 2.78
CA GLN A 84 0.42 2.02 2.25
C GLN A 84 -0.65 2.82 3.00
N VAL A 85 -0.31 4.07 3.32
CA VAL A 85 -1.18 5.06 3.95
C VAL A 85 -1.15 6.32 3.07
N TYR A 86 -2.32 6.73 2.60
CA TYR A 86 -2.47 7.99 1.87
C TYR A 86 -2.80 9.11 2.85
N ILE A 87 -2.04 10.19 2.82
CA ILE A 87 -2.27 11.36 3.67
C ILE A 87 -3.36 12.23 3.03
N SER A 88 -4.53 12.25 3.66
CA SER A 88 -5.68 13.07 3.21
C SER A 88 -5.91 14.31 4.08
N GLU A 89 -5.43 14.29 5.32
CA GLU A 89 -5.62 15.38 6.28
C GLU A 89 -4.41 16.32 6.29
N PRO A 90 -4.62 17.64 6.46
CA PRO A 90 -3.52 18.59 6.59
C PRO A 90 -2.77 18.36 7.90
N GLY A 91 -1.47 18.66 7.89
CA GLY A 91 -0.62 18.58 9.06
C GLY A 91 0.61 17.68 8.88
N PRO A 92 1.30 17.39 9.99
CA PRO A 92 2.48 16.54 10.00
C PRO A 92 2.16 15.09 9.69
N LEU A 93 3.19 14.34 9.28
CA LEU A 93 3.07 12.89 9.13
C LEU A 93 2.74 12.22 10.48
N PRO A 94 1.92 11.15 10.49
CA PRO A 94 1.71 10.32 11.69
C PRO A 94 3.02 9.75 12.26
N GLU A 95 3.05 9.45 13.56
CA GLU A 95 4.28 8.96 14.21
C GLU A 95 4.73 7.57 13.73
N ASN A 96 3.79 6.75 13.21
CA ASN A 96 4.01 5.36 12.82
C ASN A 96 4.13 5.17 11.30
N VAL A 97 4.61 6.19 10.57
CA VAL A 97 4.79 6.09 9.12
C VAL A 97 6.20 6.42 8.67
N THR A 98 6.54 5.94 7.47
CA THR A 98 7.79 6.23 6.76
C THR A 98 7.52 6.41 5.28
N SER A 99 8.24 7.32 4.61
CA SER A 99 8.17 7.45 3.14
C SER A 99 8.95 6.35 2.40
N VAL A 100 9.65 5.47 3.14
CA VAL A 100 10.40 4.35 2.57
C VAL A 100 9.47 3.14 2.44
N SER A 101 9.37 2.56 1.25
CA SER A 101 8.59 1.34 1.01
C SER A 101 9.35 0.09 1.46
N PRO A 102 8.68 -0.92 2.04
CA PRO A 102 9.28 -2.25 2.17
C PRO A 102 9.44 -2.89 0.78
N GLU A 103 10.58 -3.54 0.55
CA GLU A 103 10.90 -4.26 -0.69
C GLU A 103 10.20 -5.63 -0.77
N SER A 104 9.76 -6.16 0.37
CA SER A 104 8.99 -7.40 0.45
C SER A 104 8.06 -7.43 1.66
N GLN A 105 7.05 -8.30 1.60
CA GLN A 105 6.12 -8.54 2.71
C GLN A 105 6.77 -9.19 3.95
N TYR A 106 8.03 -9.60 3.88
CA TYR A 106 8.79 -10.20 4.99
C TYR A 106 9.85 -9.24 5.51
N GLN A 107 9.54 -7.95 5.54
CA GLN A 107 10.36 -6.95 6.21
C GLN A 107 9.59 -6.32 7.38
N LYS A 108 10.33 -5.98 8.43
CA LYS A 108 9.85 -5.25 9.60
C LYS A 108 10.66 -3.98 9.78
N TRP A 109 10.04 -2.92 10.29
CA TRP A 109 10.74 -1.69 10.59
C TRP A 109 11.57 -1.85 11.87
N ASP A 110 12.85 -1.49 11.84
CA ASP A 110 13.74 -1.53 13.02
C ASP A 110 13.83 -0.19 13.77
N GLY A 111 13.02 0.79 13.37
CA GLY A 111 13.08 2.18 13.83
C GLY A 111 13.78 3.13 12.84
N LYS A 112 14.51 2.58 11.86
CA LYS A 112 15.25 3.37 10.86
C LYS A 112 15.10 2.85 9.43
N ALA A 113 15.00 1.54 9.24
CA ALA A 113 14.94 0.89 7.95
C ALA A 113 14.08 -0.38 8.00
N TRP A 114 13.65 -0.81 6.82
CA TRP A 114 13.04 -2.11 6.62
C TRP A 114 14.12 -3.20 6.67
N VAL A 115 14.04 -4.08 7.66
CA VAL A 115 14.95 -5.21 7.82
C VAL A 115 14.21 -6.51 7.60
N LYS A 116 14.91 -7.52 7.08
CA LYS A 116 14.34 -8.83 6.81
C LYS A 116 13.81 -9.48 8.10
N ASP A 117 12.57 -9.94 8.06
CA ASP A 117 11.96 -10.77 9.08
C ASP A 117 12.13 -12.26 8.69
N GLU A 118 13.27 -12.82 9.10
CA GLU A 118 13.60 -14.22 8.82
C GLU A 118 12.59 -15.20 9.45
N VAL A 119 11.97 -14.82 10.57
CA VAL A 119 10.97 -15.64 11.25
C VAL A 119 9.68 -15.67 10.44
N ALA A 120 9.20 -14.51 9.99
CA ALA A 120 8.02 -14.42 9.13
C ALA A 120 8.22 -15.13 7.79
N GLU A 121 9.39 -14.95 7.15
CA GLU A 121 9.71 -15.61 5.89
C GLU A 121 9.81 -17.15 6.06
N ALA A 122 10.47 -17.62 7.12
CA ALA A 122 10.56 -19.06 7.40
C ALA A 122 9.19 -19.68 7.71
N ALA A 123 8.36 -18.98 8.48
CA ALA A 123 6.99 -19.43 8.77
C ALA A 123 6.14 -19.50 7.49
N ALA A 124 6.24 -18.52 6.60
CA ALA A 124 5.52 -18.53 5.33
C ALA A 124 5.94 -19.69 4.43
N ARG A 125 7.25 -19.96 4.32
CA ARG A 125 7.76 -21.13 3.58
C ARG A 125 7.23 -22.45 4.15
N LEU A 126 7.14 -22.56 5.48
CA LEU A 126 6.61 -23.76 6.12
C LEU A 126 5.11 -23.94 5.82
N ILE A 127 4.32 -22.88 5.91
CA ILE A 127 2.89 -22.90 5.55
C ILE A 127 2.68 -23.32 4.09
N GLU A 128 3.49 -22.79 3.17
CA GLU A 128 3.45 -23.17 1.75
C GLU A 128 3.83 -24.64 1.54
N ALA A 129 4.87 -25.12 2.23
CA ALA A 129 5.29 -26.52 2.16
C ALA A 129 4.23 -27.48 2.71
N GLU A 130 3.57 -27.13 3.82
CA GLU A 130 2.43 -27.87 4.37
C GLU A 130 1.23 -27.89 3.42
N GLY A 131 0.91 -26.74 2.81
CA GLY A 131 -0.12 -26.64 1.78
C GLY A 131 0.19 -27.55 0.59
N THR A 132 1.45 -27.55 0.13
CA THR A 132 1.93 -28.44 -0.95
C THR A 132 1.78 -29.91 -0.56
N LYS A 133 2.20 -30.30 0.65
CA LYS A 133 2.04 -31.66 1.16
C LYS A 133 0.58 -32.11 1.11
N ASN A 134 -0.33 -31.27 1.59
CA ASN A 134 -1.76 -31.55 1.59
C ASN A 134 -2.29 -31.72 0.16
N ASN A 135 -1.91 -30.84 -0.77
CA ASN A 135 -2.30 -30.95 -2.18
C ASN A 135 -1.82 -32.26 -2.83
N LEU A 136 -0.57 -32.66 -2.59
CA LEU A 136 -0.01 -33.91 -3.11
C LEU A 136 -0.69 -35.15 -2.51
N LEU A 137 -1.04 -35.12 -1.23
CA LEU A 137 -1.80 -36.18 -0.57
C LEU A 137 -3.21 -36.30 -1.15
N GLN A 138 -3.91 -35.18 -1.38
CA GLN A 138 -5.23 -35.17 -2.02
C GLN A 138 -5.17 -35.70 -3.45
N MET A 139 -4.19 -35.26 -4.24
CA MET A 139 -3.96 -35.80 -5.60
C MET A 139 -3.79 -37.33 -5.56
N ALA A 140 -2.96 -37.85 -4.65
CA ALA A 140 -2.76 -39.28 -4.51
C ALA A 140 -4.05 -40.02 -4.12
N LEU A 141 -4.87 -39.44 -3.23
CA LEU A 141 -6.17 -40.02 -2.87
C LEU A 141 -7.12 -40.11 -4.08
N THR A 142 -7.20 -39.05 -4.89
CA THR A 142 -8.03 -39.04 -6.11
C THR A 142 -7.60 -40.09 -7.13
N LYS A 143 -6.30 -40.39 -7.23
CA LYS A 143 -5.78 -41.44 -8.12
C LYS A 143 -5.97 -42.84 -7.55
N ILE A 144 -5.80 -43.01 -6.25
CA ILE A 144 -5.95 -44.31 -5.57
C ILE A 144 -7.40 -44.80 -5.60
N ALA A 145 -8.39 -43.93 -5.43
CA ALA A 145 -9.80 -44.31 -5.31
C ALA A 145 -10.30 -45.22 -6.47
N PRO A 146 -10.26 -44.79 -7.76
CA PRO A 146 -10.75 -45.64 -8.85
C PRO A 146 -9.93 -46.93 -9.05
N LEU A 147 -8.61 -46.87 -8.81
CA LEU A 147 -7.74 -48.05 -8.91
C LEU A 147 -8.05 -49.07 -7.80
N GLN A 148 -8.37 -48.58 -6.61
CA GLN A 148 -8.79 -49.41 -5.48
C GLN A 148 -10.15 -50.06 -5.77
N ASP A 149 -11.12 -49.29 -6.29
CA ASP A 149 -12.44 -49.81 -6.68
C ASP A 149 -12.32 -50.93 -7.73
N ALA A 150 -11.48 -50.75 -8.77
CA ALA A 150 -11.24 -51.77 -9.78
C ALA A 150 -10.65 -53.07 -9.19
N VAL A 151 -9.78 -52.95 -8.18
CA VAL A 151 -9.22 -54.12 -7.47
C VAL A 151 -10.27 -54.79 -6.59
N GLU A 152 -11.10 -54.01 -5.90
CA GLU A 152 -12.17 -54.54 -5.04
C GLU A 152 -13.29 -55.24 -5.83
N LEU A 153 -13.57 -54.75 -7.04
CA LEU A 153 -14.50 -55.36 -7.99
C LEU A 153 -13.88 -56.54 -8.77
N ASP A 154 -12.61 -56.85 -8.54
CA ASP A 154 -11.80 -57.86 -9.24
C ASP A 154 -11.77 -57.72 -10.77
N ILE A 155 -11.90 -56.48 -11.26
CA ILE A 155 -11.82 -56.11 -12.69
C ILE A 155 -10.52 -55.39 -13.05
N ALA A 156 -9.65 -55.11 -12.09
CA ALA A 156 -8.39 -54.40 -12.31
C ALA A 156 -7.40 -55.18 -13.17
N THR A 157 -6.87 -54.50 -14.18
CA THR A 157 -5.74 -54.94 -15.02
C THR A 157 -4.43 -55.04 -14.23
N SER A 158 -3.43 -55.71 -14.80
CA SER A 158 -2.07 -55.76 -14.23
C SER A 158 -1.47 -54.37 -14.04
N GLU A 159 -1.71 -53.48 -14.99
CA GLU A 159 -1.23 -52.11 -15.03
C GLU A 159 -1.88 -51.27 -13.92
N GLU A 160 -3.19 -51.37 -13.72
CA GLU A 160 -3.90 -50.67 -12.65
C GLU A 160 -3.45 -51.15 -11.26
N ARG A 161 -3.17 -52.45 -11.10
CA ARG A 161 -2.62 -53.00 -9.85
C ARG A 161 -1.20 -52.47 -9.58
N ALA A 162 -0.38 -52.32 -10.61
CA ALA A 162 0.95 -51.71 -10.50
C ALA A 162 0.85 -50.23 -10.11
N GLN A 163 0.02 -49.45 -10.82
CA GLN A 163 -0.22 -48.03 -10.53
C GLN A 163 -0.77 -47.83 -9.12
N LEU A 164 -1.70 -48.68 -8.65
CA LEU A 164 -2.24 -48.59 -7.29
C LEU A 164 -1.13 -48.71 -6.24
N ASN A 165 -0.17 -49.61 -6.45
CA ASN A 165 0.97 -49.77 -5.55
C ASN A 165 1.92 -48.56 -5.60
N GLU A 166 2.19 -48.02 -6.79
CA GLU A 166 3.01 -46.82 -6.94
C GLU A 166 2.39 -45.60 -6.27
N TRP A 167 1.09 -45.35 -6.48
CA TRP A 167 0.35 -44.26 -5.85
C TRP A 167 0.26 -44.40 -4.34
N LYS A 168 0.04 -45.62 -3.82
CA LYS A 168 0.08 -45.89 -2.36
C LYS A 168 1.46 -45.62 -1.78
N LYS A 169 2.52 -46.06 -2.46
CA LYS A 169 3.91 -45.78 -2.04
C LYS A 169 4.19 -44.29 -2.04
N TYR A 170 3.84 -43.59 -3.12
CA TYR A 170 3.97 -42.14 -3.26
C TYR A 170 3.25 -41.39 -2.12
N ARG A 171 1.99 -41.72 -1.83
CA ARG A 171 1.24 -41.12 -0.71
C ARG A 171 1.97 -41.26 0.62
N VAL A 172 2.55 -42.43 0.89
CA VAL A 172 3.32 -42.67 2.12
C VAL A 172 4.62 -41.87 2.13
N LEU A 173 5.32 -41.78 1.00
CA LEU A 173 6.54 -40.97 0.87
C LEU A 173 6.24 -39.49 1.11
N VAL A 174 5.23 -38.92 0.44
CA VAL A 174 4.77 -37.54 0.64
C VAL A 174 4.42 -37.30 2.11
N ASN A 175 3.70 -38.21 2.76
CA ASN A 175 3.32 -38.05 4.17
C ASN A 175 4.54 -37.99 5.12
N ARG A 176 5.66 -38.61 4.75
CA ARG A 176 6.91 -38.63 5.53
C ARG A 176 7.84 -37.45 5.26
N VAL A 177 7.58 -36.64 4.22
CA VAL A 177 8.40 -35.46 3.92
C VAL A 177 8.35 -34.48 5.09
N ASP A 178 9.53 -34.02 5.49
CA ASP A 178 9.74 -32.92 6.42
C ASP A 178 9.50 -31.58 5.70
N THR A 179 8.54 -30.80 6.15
CA THR A 179 8.13 -29.53 5.52
C THR A 179 9.09 -28.37 5.83
N SER A 180 10.03 -28.53 6.76
CA SER A 180 11.04 -27.52 7.04
C SER A 180 12.17 -27.50 5.99
N ALA A 181 12.40 -28.63 5.32
CA ALA A 181 13.35 -28.79 4.24
C ALA A 181 12.80 -29.83 3.23
N PRO A 182 11.75 -29.47 2.47
CA PRO A 182 10.99 -30.43 1.69
C PRO A 182 11.80 -30.98 0.51
N ASP A 183 11.83 -32.30 0.41
CA ASP A 183 12.28 -33.05 -0.76
C ASP A 183 11.10 -33.91 -1.25
N TRP A 184 10.43 -33.44 -2.31
CA TRP A 184 9.19 -34.05 -2.78
C TRP A 184 9.50 -35.27 -3.65
N PRO A 185 8.86 -36.43 -3.41
CA PRO A 185 9.04 -37.59 -4.27
C PRO A 185 8.49 -37.32 -5.68
N ASP A 186 9.04 -38.01 -6.69
CA ASP A 186 8.54 -37.95 -8.06
C ASP A 186 7.09 -38.46 -8.15
N ILE A 187 6.28 -37.74 -8.92
CA ILE A 187 4.87 -38.09 -9.15
C ILE A 187 4.81 -39.35 -10.04
N PRO A 188 4.07 -40.41 -9.63
CA PRO A 188 3.86 -41.60 -10.46
C PRO A 188 3.16 -41.26 -11.78
N ARG A 189 3.42 -42.07 -12.82
CA ARG A 189 2.82 -41.90 -14.15
C ARG A 189 1.46 -42.61 -14.28
#